data_AF-A0A1S9R832-F1
#
_entry.id   AF-A0A1S9R832-F1
#
_cell.length_a   1.000
_cell.length_b   1.000
_cell.length_c   1.000
_cell.angle_alpha   90.00
_cell.angle_beta   90.00
_cell.angle_gamma   90.00
#
_symmetry.space_group_name_H-M   'P 1'
#
loop_
_entity.id
_entity.type
_entity.pdbx_description
1 polymer ?
#
loop_
_entity_poly.entity_id
_entity_poly.type
_entity_poly.pdbx_seq_one_letter_code
_entity_poly.pdbx_strand_id
1 'polypeptide(L)'
;MKRSIRAFSPADSLRRHIRQDHSISEQHSARSALACNACRLAKTRCQGGAPCLQCRTKGQECTFDTTASTTSRSPSDEQVFAATVDTEVLMEDRTAQTKHYVDLYFEHFHPHWPILHRATFSIPDEPPLLLQAVLMIGLWVSEKPSARQAAVDLHQKLGLWIREQRVQWENLIPRKENGEEGPVSICPIATYQGILLYLIFSLIQESSTRSLSLKLTLSSSDYEILSVLVQVCRRNHVFYYPGMLERYQDVDSMACIWIGVEEMGRLGLAMYKVSSLCRAGKLEDTEDRLLQLSDLRFPVPDSRSLWDAKSDMELSQLLQLEAGRERLAASDMANWISVCGKALESGSERWWL
;
A
#
# COMPACT_ATOMS: atom_id res chain seq x y z
N MET A 1 -7.46 -26.99 9.73
CA MET A 1 -6.40 -26.47 8.83
C MET A 1 -6.32 -24.95 8.98
N LYS A 2 -5.36 -24.44 9.74
CA LYS A 2 -5.11 -22.99 9.88
C LYS A 2 -4.25 -22.54 8.70
N ARG A 3 -4.82 -21.79 7.75
CA ARG A 3 -4.01 -21.08 6.74
C ARG A 3 -3.36 -19.90 7.45
N SER A 4 -2.07 -20.02 7.73
CA SER A 4 -1.24 -18.97 8.33
C SER A 4 -1.12 -17.81 7.33
N ILE A 5 -1.52 -16.60 7.75
CA ILE A 5 -1.16 -15.36 7.05
C ILE A 5 0.37 -15.30 7.11
N ARG A 6 1.03 -15.30 5.94
CA ARG A 6 2.51 -15.22 5.86
C ARG A 6 3.01 -14.05 6.70
N ALA A 7 4.12 -14.27 7.42
CA ALA A 7 4.79 -13.25 8.24
C ALA A 7 4.95 -11.92 7.49
N PHE A 8 5.02 -10.80 8.21
CA PHE A 8 5.34 -9.49 7.64
C PHE A 8 6.58 -9.62 6.76
N SER A 9 6.39 -9.71 5.46
CA SER A 9 7.51 -9.67 4.54
C SER A 9 7.92 -8.20 4.48
N PRO A 10 9.19 -7.85 4.78
CA PRO A 10 9.70 -6.50 4.58
C PRO A 10 9.81 -6.24 3.07
N ALA A 11 8.67 -6.07 2.41
CA ALA A 11 8.58 -5.69 1.02
C ALA A 11 8.00 -4.27 0.99
N ASP A 12 8.89 -3.29 1.09
CA ASP A 12 8.57 -1.89 0.87
C ASP A 12 9.74 -1.18 0.16
N SER A 13 9.95 -1.54 -1.10
CA SER A 13 10.96 -0.91 -1.97
C SER A 13 10.41 0.39 -2.56
N LEU A 14 9.95 1.33 -1.72
CA LEU A 14 9.15 2.49 -2.14
C LEU A 14 8.01 2.07 -3.14
N ARG A 15 7.31 0.98 -2.79
CA ARG A 15 6.32 0.09 -3.49
C ARG A 15 5.88 0.34 -4.94
N ARG A 16 6.66 -0.02 -5.94
CA ARG A 16 8.06 -0.39 -5.95
C ARG A 16 8.59 0.68 -6.88
N HIS A 17 9.19 1.72 -6.34
CA HIS A 17 9.38 2.99 -6.99
C HIS A 17 10.61 2.93 -7.87
N ILE A 18 10.47 3.37 -9.09
CA ILE A 18 9.18 3.54 -9.80
C ILE A 18 8.77 2.13 -10.21
N ARG A 19 7.49 1.79 -10.45
CA ARG A 19 7.17 0.47 -11.03
C ARG A 19 7.61 0.52 -12.50
N GLN A 20 8.94 0.52 -12.57
CA GLN A 20 9.97 1.05 -13.46
C GLN A 20 9.83 2.54 -13.82
N ASP A 21 10.92 3.31 -13.97
CA ASP A 21 10.94 4.72 -14.45
C ASP A 21 10.16 4.96 -15.77
N HIS A 22 9.61 3.93 -16.40
CA HIS A 22 9.11 3.95 -17.76
C HIS A 22 8.09 2.83 -17.99
N SER A 23 6.85 3.19 -18.33
CA SER A 23 6.15 2.50 -19.41
C SER A 23 6.65 3.00 -20.77
N ILE A 24 7.97 2.94 -21.02
CA ILE A 24 8.46 2.66 -22.37
C ILE A 24 8.36 1.14 -22.46
N SER A 25 7.42 0.67 -23.28
CA SER A 25 7.07 -0.74 -23.52
C SER A 25 5.92 -1.32 -22.67
N GLU A 26 4.69 -0.85 -22.92
CA GLU A 26 3.45 -1.65 -22.78
C GLU A 26 3.44 -2.98 -23.59
N GLN A 27 4.58 -3.37 -24.16
CA GLN A 27 4.78 -4.68 -24.77
C GLN A 27 6.22 -5.04 -24.44
N HIS A 28 6.53 -5.89 -23.46
CA HIS A 28 7.63 -6.87 -23.52
C HIS A 28 7.77 -7.63 -22.20
N SER A 29 7.64 -8.96 -22.31
CA SER A 29 8.10 -9.98 -21.36
C SER A 29 7.25 -10.19 -20.09
N ALA A 30 6.11 -10.86 -20.25
CA ALA A 30 5.87 -12.01 -19.38
C ALA A 30 7.07 -12.96 -19.54
N ARG A 31 7.84 -13.21 -18.47
CA ARG A 31 8.92 -14.21 -18.50
C ARG A 31 8.29 -15.57 -18.81
N SER A 32 8.41 -16.06 -20.05
CA SER A 32 7.96 -17.40 -20.39
C SER A 32 8.85 -18.42 -19.67
N ALA A 33 8.25 -19.28 -18.85
CA ALA A 33 8.95 -20.40 -18.22
C ALA A 33 9.53 -21.40 -19.24
N LEU A 34 9.04 -21.36 -20.49
CA LEU A 34 9.47 -22.20 -21.61
C LEU A 34 9.86 -21.35 -22.83
N ALA A 35 11.02 -21.65 -23.41
CA ALA A 35 11.45 -21.07 -24.69
C ALA A 35 10.83 -21.84 -25.86
N CYS A 36 10.37 -21.14 -26.91
CA CYS A 36 9.88 -21.78 -28.14
C CYS A 36 10.98 -22.58 -28.86
N ASN A 37 10.58 -23.48 -29.76
CA ASN A 37 11.47 -24.40 -30.47
C ASN A 37 12.54 -23.65 -31.28
N ALA A 38 12.15 -22.59 -31.97
CA ALA A 38 13.06 -21.77 -32.77
C ALA A 38 14.12 -21.06 -31.91
N CYS A 39 13.74 -20.43 -30.79
CA CYS A 39 14.70 -19.79 -29.88
C CYS A 39 15.63 -20.82 -29.21
N ARG A 40 15.11 -22.01 -28.89
CA ARG A 40 15.88 -23.11 -28.31
C ARG A 40 16.93 -23.65 -29.28
N LEU A 41 16.57 -23.88 -30.55
CA LEU A 41 17.52 -24.27 -31.61
C LEU A 41 18.56 -23.18 -31.88
N ALA A 42 18.14 -21.92 -31.84
CA ALA A 42 19.04 -20.77 -32.02
C ALA A 42 19.93 -20.48 -30.81
N LYS A 43 19.71 -21.15 -29.65
CA LYS A 43 20.37 -20.86 -28.36
C LYS A 43 20.28 -19.38 -27.94
N THR A 44 19.17 -18.70 -28.27
CA THR A 44 18.93 -17.31 -27.88
C THR A 44 17.79 -17.19 -26.87
N ARG A 45 17.78 -16.10 -26.11
CA ARG A 45 16.76 -15.85 -25.08
C ARG A 45 15.38 -15.67 -25.73
N CYS A 46 14.41 -16.51 -25.35
CA CYS A 46 13.01 -16.35 -25.73
C CYS A 46 12.32 -15.38 -24.77
N GLN A 47 11.61 -14.39 -25.31
CA GLN A 47 10.86 -13.40 -24.53
C GLN A 47 9.41 -13.81 -24.25
N GLY A 48 8.99 -15.00 -24.70
CA GLY A 48 7.60 -15.44 -24.63
C GLY A 48 6.69 -14.77 -25.67
N GLY A 49 5.43 -15.21 -25.71
CA GLY A 49 4.45 -14.84 -26.74
C GLY A 49 4.39 -15.84 -27.90
N ALA A 50 3.21 -16.00 -28.50
CA ALA A 50 2.99 -16.83 -29.69
C ALA A 50 2.40 -15.96 -30.81
N PRO A 51 3.20 -15.52 -31.81
CA PRO A 51 4.64 -15.75 -31.97
C PRO A 51 5.50 -14.89 -31.03
N CYS A 52 6.65 -15.39 -30.61
CA CYS A 52 7.57 -14.62 -29.77
C CYS A 52 8.22 -13.50 -30.60
N LEU A 53 8.68 -12.42 -29.95
CA LEU A 53 9.23 -11.26 -30.65
C LEU A 53 10.30 -11.65 -31.67
N GLN A 54 11.21 -12.53 -31.28
CA GLN A 54 12.35 -12.92 -32.12
C GLN A 54 11.94 -13.75 -33.34
N CYS A 55 10.92 -14.61 -33.20
CA CYS A 55 10.34 -15.35 -34.32
C CYS A 55 9.58 -14.41 -35.26
N ARG A 56 8.89 -13.40 -34.72
CA ARG A 56 8.20 -12.36 -35.51
C ARG A 56 9.18 -11.55 -36.35
N THR A 57 10.29 -11.08 -35.78
CA THR A 57 11.29 -10.29 -36.52
C THR A 57 12.01 -11.09 -37.60
N LYS A 58 12.19 -12.40 -37.38
CA LYS A 58 12.84 -13.31 -38.34
C LYS A 58 11.88 -13.94 -39.35
N GLY A 59 10.57 -13.68 -39.23
CA GLY A 59 9.56 -14.33 -40.07
C GLY A 59 9.57 -15.85 -39.98
N GLN A 60 9.89 -16.41 -38.81
CA GLN A 60 9.98 -17.86 -38.60
C GLN A 60 8.85 -18.41 -37.74
N GLU A 61 8.52 -19.67 -37.96
CA GLU A 61 7.43 -20.35 -37.28
C GLU A 61 7.75 -20.55 -35.78
N CYS A 62 6.84 -20.10 -34.91
CA CYS A 62 7.02 -20.12 -33.46
C CYS A 62 6.16 -21.21 -32.83
N THR A 63 6.71 -22.41 -32.67
CA THR A 63 6.03 -23.55 -32.04
C THR A 63 6.56 -23.80 -30.62
N PHE A 64 5.65 -24.23 -29.74
CA PHE A 64 5.96 -24.73 -28.41
C PHE A 64 5.56 -26.21 -28.37
N ASP A 65 6.45 -27.08 -27.88
CA ASP A 65 6.13 -28.50 -27.73
C ASP A 65 4.99 -28.67 -26.72
N THR A 66 3.76 -28.81 -27.24
CA THR A 66 2.60 -29.21 -26.43
C THR A 66 2.42 -30.70 -26.62
N THR A 67 3.13 -31.50 -25.84
CA THR A 67 2.89 -32.94 -25.77
C THR A 67 2.78 -33.39 -24.33
N ALA A 68 1.53 -33.63 -23.92
CA ALA A 68 1.23 -34.85 -23.21
C ALA A 68 1.82 -36.04 -24.01
N SER A 69 2.60 -36.90 -23.37
CA SER A 69 2.80 -38.31 -23.76
C SER A 69 3.54 -39.11 -22.69
N THR A 70 2.73 -39.88 -21.97
CA THR A 70 2.94 -41.21 -21.39
C THR A 70 3.99 -42.10 -22.07
N THR A 71 4.84 -42.76 -21.27
CA THR A 71 5.31 -44.17 -21.41
C THR A 71 6.20 -44.53 -20.20
N SER A 72 5.66 -45.26 -19.20
CA SER A 72 5.68 -46.74 -19.03
C SER A 72 6.88 -47.29 -18.23
N ARG A 73 6.68 -47.45 -16.90
CA ARG A 73 7.19 -48.58 -16.08
C ARG A 73 6.08 -48.96 -15.07
N SER A 74 5.84 -50.27 -14.94
CA SER A 74 4.68 -50.94 -14.31
C SER A 74 4.93 -51.31 -12.82
N PRO A 75 4.07 -52.10 -12.12
CA PRO A 75 2.84 -51.67 -11.42
C PRO A 75 2.77 -52.13 -9.93
N SER A 76 2.09 -51.37 -9.07
CA SER A 76 1.33 -51.93 -7.92
C SER A 76 0.62 -50.82 -7.12
N ASP A 77 -0.71 -50.91 -7.08
CA ASP A 77 -1.68 -50.46 -6.05
C ASP A 77 -1.67 -48.97 -5.60
N GLU A 78 -2.75 -48.20 -5.51
CA GLU A 78 -4.20 -48.43 -5.59
C GLU A 78 -4.91 -47.04 -5.57
N GLN A 79 -6.09 -46.95 -6.19
CA GLN A 79 -7.25 -46.07 -5.86
C GLN A 79 -7.32 -44.58 -6.28
N VAL A 80 -7.88 -44.37 -7.49
CA VAL A 80 -9.12 -43.61 -7.86
C VAL A 80 -9.55 -42.39 -7.00
N PHE A 81 -9.59 -41.18 -7.58
CA PHE A 81 -10.84 -40.48 -7.98
C PHE A 81 -10.55 -39.23 -8.84
N ALA A 82 -11.39 -39.03 -9.86
CA ALA A 82 -11.35 -37.93 -10.81
C ALA A 82 -11.99 -36.65 -10.24
N ALA A 83 -11.37 -35.49 -10.52
CA ALA A 83 -12.03 -34.19 -10.69
C ALA A 83 -11.03 -33.18 -11.28
N THR A 84 -10.92 -33.14 -12.62
CA THR A 84 -10.16 -32.12 -13.35
C THR A 84 -11.12 -31.14 -14.02
N VAL A 85 -11.85 -30.39 -13.21
CA VAL A 85 -12.51 -29.11 -13.53
C VAL A 85 -12.48 -28.31 -12.22
N ASP A 86 -12.37 -26.98 -12.27
CA ASP A 86 -12.54 -26.02 -11.15
C ASP A 86 -11.32 -25.58 -10.30
N THR A 87 -10.06 -25.66 -10.76
CA THR A 87 -8.99 -24.90 -10.07
C THR A 87 -8.81 -23.49 -10.65
N GLU A 88 -8.84 -23.34 -11.97
CA GLU A 88 -8.66 -22.04 -12.63
C GLU A 88 -9.86 -21.11 -12.41
N VAL A 89 -11.09 -21.62 -12.54
CA VAL A 89 -12.34 -20.85 -12.35
C VAL A 89 -12.49 -20.33 -10.90
N LEU A 90 -12.14 -21.15 -9.90
CA LEU A 90 -12.17 -20.74 -8.48
C LEU A 90 -11.06 -19.72 -8.13
N MET A 91 -9.96 -19.72 -8.88
CA MET A 91 -8.90 -18.72 -8.71
C MET A 91 -9.26 -17.40 -9.42
N GLU A 92 -9.85 -17.46 -10.61
CA GLU A 92 -10.36 -16.30 -11.34
C GLU A 92 -11.45 -15.55 -10.55
N ASP A 93 -12.43 -16.28 -10.00
CA ASP A 93 -13.51 -15.71 -9.19
C ASP A 93 -12.97 -14.96 -7.95
N ARG A 94 -11.95 -15.51 -7.28
CA ARG A 94 -11.29 -14.85 -6.15
C ARG A 94 -10.51 -13.60 -6.57
N THR A 95 -9.85 -13.62 -7.73
CA THR A 95 -9.12 -12.43 -8.21
C THR A 95 -10.06 -11.31 -8.61
N ALA A 96 -11.18 -11.63 -9.27
CA ALA A 96 -12.22 -10.67 -9.62
C ALA A 96 -12.86 -10.07 -8.35
N GLN A 97 -13.17 -10.91 -7.36
CA GLN A 97 -13.70 -10.47 -6.08
C GLN A 97 -12.72 -9.59 -5.30
N THR A 98 -11.43 -9.94 -5.29
CA THR A 98 -10.38 -9.13 -4.67
C THR A 98 -10.30 -7.75 -5.32
N LYS A 99 -10.24 -7.71 -6.66
CA LYS A 99 -10.20 -6.46 -7.41
C LYS A 99 -11.43 -5.60 -7.14
N HIS A 100 -12.63 -6.19 -7.15
CA HIS A 100 -13.87 -5.49 -6.86
C HIS A 100 -13.85 -4.75 -5.51
N TYR A 101 -13.41 -5.40 -4.43
CA TYR A 101 -13.34 -4.74 -3.12
C TYR A 101 -12.22 -3.71 -3.01
N VAL A 102 -11.10 -3.89 -3.72
CA VAL A 102 -10.06 -2.86 -3.84
C VAL A 102 -10.60 -1.63 -4.58
N ASP A 103 -11.35 -1.82 -5.66
CA ASP A 103 -11.96 -0.72 -6.41
C ASP A 103 -12.95 0.06 -5.52
N LEU A 104 -13.78 -0.65 -4.74
CA LEU A 104 -14.70 -0.04 -3.78
C LEU A 104 -13.98 0.78 -2.70
N TYR A 105 -12.83 0.32 -2.19
CA TYR A 105 -12.00 1.10 -1.27
C TYR A 105 -11.59 2.44 -1.89
N PHE A 106 -11.04 2.41 -3.11
CA PHE A 106 -10.55 3.63 -3.76
C PHE A 106 -11.68 4.56 -4.23
N GLU A 107 -12.89 4.03 -4.45
CA GLU A 107 -14.05 4.81 -4.86
C GLU A 107 -14.75 5.48 -3.67
N HIS A 108 -14.90 4.78 -2.55
CA HIS A 108 -15.75 5.26 -1.45
C HIS A 108 -14.96 5.73 -0.22
N PHE A 109 -13.82 5.12 0.08
CA PHE A 109 -13.04 5.43 1.28
C PHE A 109 -11.88 6.40 1.01
N HIS A 110 -11.09 6.15 -0.04
CA HIS A 110 -9.93 6.97 -0.42
C HIS A 110 -10.25 8.47 -0.60
N PRO A 111 -11.44 8.89 -1.11
CA PRO A 111 -11.81 10.31 -1.13
C PRO A 111 -11.82 10.98 0.25
N HIS A 112 -12.07 10.23 1.32
CA HIS A 112 -12.14 10.77 2.68
C HIS A 112 -10.82 10.60 3.44
N TRP A 113 -10.04 9.58 3.08
CA TRP A 113 -8.78 9.22 3.71
C TRP A 113 -7.76 8.82 2.63
N PRO A 114 -7.10 9.80 1.98
CA PRO A 114 -6.17 9.56 0.88
C PRO A 114 -4.81 9.06 1.38
N ILE A 115 -4.80 7.94 2.10
CA ILE A 115 -3.62 7.38 2.75
C ILE A 115 -2.73 6.65 1.73
N LEU A 116 -3.32 6.11 0.67
CA LEU A 116 -2.63 5.34 -0.37
C LEU A 116 -2.61 6.12 -1.67
N HIS A 117 -1.55 5.97 -2.45
CA HIS A 117 -1.52 6.50 -3.81
C HIS A 117 -2.14 5.50 -4.78
N ARG A 118 -3.20 5.91 -5.49
CA ARG A 118 -4.00 4.99 -6.33
C ARG A 118 -3.16 4.41 -7.47
N ALA A 119 -2.37 5.23 -8.15
CA ALA A 119 -1.63 4.79 -9.34
C ALA A 119 -0.47 3.83 -9.01
N THR A 120 0.05 3.87 -7.79
CA THR A 120 1.11 2.95 -7.33
C THR A 120 0.57 1.78 -6.53
N PHE A 121 -0.74 1.57 -6.38
CA PHE A 121 -1.28 0.41 -5.67
C PHE A 121 -1.44 -0.80 -6.60
N SER A 122 -0.84 -1.95 -6.27
CA SER A 122 -0.96 -3.20 -7.05
C SER A 122 -1.19 -4.39 -6.13
N ILE A 123 -2.32 -5.06 -6.32
CA ILE A 123 -2.74 -6.24 -5.55
C ILE A 123 -1.62 -7.27 -5.33
N PRO A 124 -0.90 -7.74 -6.37
CA PRO A 124 0.14 -8.76 -6.18
C PRO A 124 1.40 -8.26 -5.46
N ASP A 125 1.65 -6.95 -5.43
CA ASP A 125 2.88 -6.36 -4.93
C ASP A 125 2.74 -5.82 -3.50
N GLU A 126 1.50 -5.60 -3.05
CA GLU A 126 1.28 -5.12 -1.70
C GLU A 126 1.51 -6.22 -0.64
N PRO A 127 2.17 -5.87 0.49
CA PRO A 127 2.25 -6.71 1.66
C PRO A 127 0.88 -7.17 2.10
N PRO A 128 0.79 -8.42 2.59
CA PRO A 128 -0.49 -9.01 2.99
C PRO A 128 -1.27 -8.12 3.96
N LEU A 129 -0.61 -7.44 4.92
CA LEU A 129 -1.32 -6.58 5.86
C LEU A 129 -2.08 -5.46 5.17
N LEU A 130 -1.40 -4.70 4.30
CA LEU A 130 -2.00 -3.56 3.63
C LEU A 130 -3.17 -4.02 2.76
N LEU A 131 -2.95 -5.05 1.95
CA LEU A 131 -3.98 -5.58 1.06
C LEU A 131 -5.21 -6.07 1.86
N GLN A 132 -5.00 -6.79 2.96
CA GLN A 132 -6.10 -7.24 3.81
C GLN A 132 -6.84 -6.06 4.47
N ALA A 133 -6.14 -5.00 4.90
CA ALA A 133 -6.78 -3.81 5.45
C ALA A 133 -7.62 -3.06 4.40
N VAL A 134 -7.12 -2.96 3.16
CA VAL A 134 -7.87 -2.39 2.02
C VAL A 134 -9.11 -3.23 1.71
N LEU A 135 -8.97 -4.56 1.64
CA LEU A 135 -10.10 -5.47 1.42
C LEU A 135 -11.13 -5.40 2.54
N MET A 136 -10.70 -5.31 3.79
CA MET A 136 -11.58 -5.16 4.95
C MET A 136 -12.49 -3.93 4.81
N ILE A 137 -11.90 -2.78 4.46
CA ILE A 137 -12.67 -1.56 4.23
C ILE A 137 -13.56 -1.69 2.99
N GLY A 138 -13.04 -2.24 1.89
CA GLY A 138 -13.79 -2.50 0.65
C GLY A 138 -15.03 -3.39 0.86
N LEU A 139 -14.88 -4.45 1.66
CA LEU A 139 -15.97 -5.33 2.10
C LEU A 139 -17.03 -4.54 2.88
N TRP A 140 -16.62 -3.67 3.79
CA TRP A 140 -17.52 -2.88 4.62
C TRP A 140 -18.35 -1.87 3.84
N VAL A 141 -17.69 -1.12 2.94
CA VAL A 141 -18.35 -0.09 2.12
C VAL A 141 -19.24 -0.68 1.04
N SER A 142 -19.12 -1.98 0.71
CA SER A 142 -20.03 -2.66 -0.21
C SER A 142 -21.47 -2.76 0.27
N GLU A 143 -21.71 -2.48 1.57
CA GLU A 143 -23.01 -2.51 2.25
C GLU A 143 -23.74 -3.85 2.29
N LYS A 144 -23.21 -4.89 1.65
CA LYS A 144 -23.77 -6.25 1.69
C LYS A 144 -23.63 -6.81 3.11
N PRO A 145 -24.70 -7.34 3.75
CA PRO A 145 -24.64 -7.83 5.12
C PRO A 145 -23.56 -8.90 5.35
N SER A 146 -23.42 -9.85 4.41
CA SER A 146 -22.38 -10.88 4.47
C SER A 146 -20.97 -10.32 4.33
N ALA A 147 -20.78 -9.31 3.48
CA ALA A 147 -19.48 -8.65 3.29
C ALA A 147 -19.10 -7.81 4.52
N ARG A 148 -20.06 -7.07 5.11
CA ARG A 148 -19.83 -6.33 6.37
C ARG A 148 -19.44 -7.27 7.50
N GLN A 149 -20.10 -8.42 7.64
CA GLN A 149 -19.70 -9.42 8.63
C GLN A 149 -18.29 -9.95 8.34
N ALA A 150 -17.96 -10.24 7.08
CA ALA A 150 -16.61 -10.67 6.71
C ALA A 150 -15.54 -9.60 7.01
N ALA A 151 -15.87 -8.31 6.87
CA ALA A 151 -14.99 -7.21 7.27
C ALA A 151 -14.73 -7.19 8.78
N VAL A 152 -15.77 -7.38 9.60
CA VAL A 152 -15.63 -7.49 11.07
C VAL A 152 -14.76 -8.69 11.45
N ASP A 153 -15.01 -9.85 10.85
CA ASP A 153 -14.21 -11.06 11.11
C ASP A 153 -12.76 -10.89 10.68
N LEU A 154 -12.52 -10.15 9.59
CA LEU A 154 -11.18 -9.84 9.11
C LEU A 154 -10.47 -8.85 10.03
N HIS A 155 -11.17 -7.82 10.52
CA HIS A 155 -10.65 -6.87 11.52
C HIS A 155 -10.18 -7.60 12.77
N GLN A 156 -10.99 -8.49 13.34
CA GLN A 156 -10.60 -9.29 14.52
C GLN A 156 -9.32 -10.10 14.27
N LYS A 157 -9.20 -10.75 13.10
CA LYS A 157 -8.01 -11.52 12.71
C LYS A 157 -6.79 -10.62 12.55
N LEU A 158 -6.94 -9.47 11.89
CA LEU A 158 -5.86 -8.51 11.72
C LEU A 158 -5.39 -7.95 13.06
N GLY A 159 -6.29 -7.63 13.98
CA GLY A 159 -5.96 -7.13 15.31
C GLY A 159 -5.17 -8.13 16.16
N LEU A 160 -5.46 -9.43 16.04
CA LEU A 160 -4.65 -10.48 16.65
C LEU A 160 -3.24 -10.52 16.02
N TRP A 161 -3.18 -10.50 14.70
CA TRP A 161 -1.92 -10.65 13.97
C TRP A 161 -0.98 -9.44 14.13
N ILE A 162 -1.50 -8.21 14.11
CA ILE A 162 -0.72 -6.98 14.37
C ILE A 162 -0.05 -7.05 15.74
N ARG A 163 -0.76 -7.55 16.75
CA ARG A 163 -0.22 -7.70 18.11
C ARG A 163 0.80 -8.81 18.22
N GLU A 164 0.54 -9.98 17.63
CA GLU A 164 1.47 -11.11 17.62
C GLU A 164 2.82 -10.74 16.98
N GLN A 165 2.80 -9.89 15.97
CA GLN A 165 4.00 -9.51 15.22
C GLN A 165 4.54 -8.12 15.61
N ARG A 166 4.07 -7.56 16.73
CA ARG A 166 4.46 -6.22 17.24
C ARG A 166 5.97 -5.95 17.15
N VAL A 167 6.75 -6.87 17.70
CA VAL A 167 8.22 -6.78 17.74
C VAL A 167 8.83 -6.66 16.34
N GLN A 168 8.23 -7.28 15.32
CA GLN A 168 8.75 -7.23 13.96
C GLN A 168 8.54 -5.85 13.35
N TRP A 169 7.31 -5.32 13.36
CA TRP A 169 7.05 -4.03 12.71
C TRP A 169 7.53 -2.82 13.51
N GLU A 170 7.76 -2.97 14.82
CA GLU A 170 8.42 -1.95 15.64
C GLU A 170 9.88 -1.76 15.26
N ASN A 171 10.62 -2.87 15.10
CA ASN A 171 12.07 -2.87 14.94
C ASN A 171 12.55 -2.78 13.48
N LEU A 172 11.65 -2.45 12.56
CA LEU A 172 12.04 -2.09 11.20
C LEU A 172 12.75 -0.72 11.26
N ILE A 173 14.10 -0.75 11.20
CA ILE A 173 14.98 0.42 11.25
C ILE A 173 15.45 0.78 9.82
N PRO A 174 15.49 2.07 9.42
CA PRO A 174 16.17 2.53 8.22
C PRO A 174 17.69 2.53 8.49
N ARG A 175 18.50 1.78 7.72
CA ARG A 175 19.96 1.72 7.96
C ARG A 175 20.69 2.80 7.14
N LYS A 176 21.53 3.60 7.80
CA LYS A 176 22.86 4.00 7.29
C LYS A 176 23.86 3.08 7.97
N GLU A 177 24.75 2.42 7.22
CA GLU A 177 26.02 1.93 7.76
C GLU A 177 26.89 1.35 6.64
N ASN A 178 27.97 2.08 6.36
CA ASN A 178 29.30 1.56 6.09
C ASN A 178 29.40 0.38 5.11
N GLY A 179 29.22 0.67 3.82
CA GLY A 179 30.04 0.07 2.75
C GLY A 179 30.01 -1.45 2.54
N GLU A 180 29.02 -2.17 3.05
CA GLU A 180 28.84 -3.59 2.73
C GLU A 180 27.60 -3.80 1.85
N GLU A 181 27.83 -4.38 0.67
CA GLU A 181 26.84 -4.75 -0.34
C GLU A 181 25.90 -5.86 0.20
N GLY A 182 24.85 -5.46 0.91
CA GLY A 182 23.73 -6.31 1.34
C GLY A 182 22.38 -5.67 1.01
N PRO A 183 21.28 -6.43 0.93
CA PRO A 183 20.00 -5.92 0.44
C PRO A 183 19.44 -4.78 1.32
N VAL A 184 19.12 -3.68 0.64
CA VAL A 184 18.58 -2.39 1.11
C VAL A 184 17.54 -2.54 2.24
N SER A 185 17.78 -1.92 3.41
CA SER A 185 16.82 -1.93 4.53
C SER A 185 15.81 -0.80 4.41
N ILE A 186 14.55 -1.18 4.50
CA ILE A 186 13.37 -0.56 3.93
C ILE A 186 12.49 0.00 5.06
N CYS A 187 12.05 1.26 4.99
CA CYS A 187 11.01 1.76 5.90
C CYS A 187 9.65 1.20 5.44
N PRO A 188 8.87 0.53 6.30
CA PRO A 188 7.69 -0.20 5.89
C PRO A 188 6.46 0.73 5.91
N ILE A 189 6.50 1.84 5.18
CA ILE A 189 5.42 2.83 5.08
C ILE A 189 4.06 2.17 4.90
N ALA A 190 3.85 1.24 3.97
CA ALA A 190 2.51 0.63 3.92
C ALA A 190 2.21 -0.47 4.93
N THR A 191 3.20 -0.97 5.67
CA THR A 191 2.85 -1.66 6.92
C THR A 191 2.19 -0.66 7.87
N TYR A 192 2.76 0.55 8.01
CA TYR A 192 2.16 1.60 8.84
C TYR A 192 0.82 2.08 8.29
N GLN A 193 0.67 2.24 6.96
CA GLN A 193 -0.62 2.54 6.33
C GLN A 193 -1.64 1.42 6.61
N GLY A 194 -1.25 0.15 6.50
CA GLY A 194 -2.11 -0.99 6.79
C GLY A 194 -2.58 -1.04 8.26
N ILE A 195 -1.68 -0.79 9.22
CA ILE A 195 -2.02 -0.68 10.65
C ILE A 195 -2.95 0.52 10.89
N LEU A 196 -2.69 1.66 10.26
CA LEU A 196 -3.53 2.84 10.41
C LEU A 196 -4.94 2.63 9.83
N LEU A 197 -5.06 1.98 8.67
CA LEU A 197 -6.34 1.60 8.08
C LEU A 197 -7.12 0.65 9.00
N TYR A 198 -6.44 -0.29 9.67
CA TYR A 198 -7.03 -1.12 10.72
C TYR A 198 -7.61 -0.28 11.87
N LEU A 199 -6.87 0.72 12.36
CA LEU A 199 -7.31 1.58 13.46
C LEU A 199 -8.47 2.50 13.06
N ILE A 200 -8.44 3.05 11.84
CA ILE A 200 -9.55 3.86 11.31
C ILE A 200 -10.81 3.00 11.22
N PHE A 201 -10.69 1.75 10.80
CA PHE A 201 -11.82 0.84 10.75
C PHE A 201 -12.40 0.51 12.14
N SER A 202 -11.56 0.42 13.19
CA SER A 202 -12.06 0.31 14.58
C SER A 202 -12.99 1.48 14.92
N LEU A 203 -12.60 2.72 14.58
CA LEU A 203 -13.43 3.91 14.83
C LEU A 203 -14.75 3.89 14.02
N ILE A 204 -14.70 3.46 12.76
CA ILE A 204 -15.90 3.38 11.89
C ILE A 204 -16.90 2.35 12.44
N GLN A 205 -16.42 1.20 12.90
CA GLN A 205 -17.29 0.19 13.51
C GLN A 205 -17.95 0.72 14.80
N GLU A 206 -17.19 1.38 15.68
CA GLU A 206 -17.73 1.97 16.92
C GLU A 206 -18.76 3.09 16.63
N SER A 207 -18.61 3.85 15.54
CA SER A 207 -19.60 4.85 15.14
C SER A 207 -20.93 4.23 14.69
N SER A 208 -20.89 3.01 14.16
CA SER A 208 -22.08 2.31 13.64
C SER A 208 -22.93 1.70 14.75
N THR A 209 -22.36 1.50 15.95
CA THR A 209 -23.03 0.87 17.09
C THR A 209 -23.78 1.88 17.97
N ARG A 210 -24.59 2.77 17.36
CA ARG A 210 -25.66 3.57 18.02
C ARG A 210 -25.34 4.24 19.36
N SER A 211 -24.08 4.52 19.69
CA SER A 211 -23.76 5.24 20.91
C SER A 211 -24.08 6.72 20.70
N LEU A 212 -24.94 7.30 21.55
CA LEU A 212 -25.25 8.73 21.58
C LEU A 212 -24.03 9.59 22.00
N SER A 213 -22.85 8.98 22.20
CA SER A 213 -21.60 9.68 22.43
C SER A 213 -21.02 10.21 21.12
N LEU A 214 -20.91 11.53 21.00
CA LEU A 214 -20.18 12.23 19.93
C LEU A 214 -18.65 12.00 19.98
N LYS A 215 -18.19 11.01 20.76
CA LYS A 215 -16.79 10.67 20.99
C LYS A 215 -16.55 9.28 20.43
N LEU A 216 -15.65 9.18 19.45
CA LEU A 216 -15.17 7.91 18.94
C LEU A 216 -14.07 7.42 19.89
N THR A 217 -14.22 6.22 20.42
CA THR A 217 -13.21 5.61 21.27
C THR A 217 -12.46 4.53 20.50
N LEU A 218 -11.27 4.19 20.97
CA LEU A 218 -10.61 2.95 20.59
C LEU A 218 -10.63 2.03 21.80
N SER A 219 -10.74 0.72 21.56
CA SER A 219 -10.44 -0.28 22.57
C SER A 219 -9.04 -0.06 23.17
N SER A 220 -8.83 -0.47 24.43
CA SER A 220 -7.52 -0.32 25.07
C SER A 220 -6.39 -0.99 24.27
N SER A 221 -6.67 -2.12 23.61
CA SER A 221 -5.69 -2.78 22.75
C SER A 221 -5.35 -1.98 21.49
N ASP A 222 -6.35 -1.39 20.83
CA ASP A 222 -6.12 -0.59 19.62
C ASP A 222 -5.45 0.74 19.94
N TYR A 223 -5.75 1.31 21.11
CA TYR A 223 -5.05 2.48 21.62
C TYR A 223 -3.55 2.22 21.82
N GLU A 224 -3.18 1.08 22.39
CA GLU A 224 -1.77 0.70 22.53
C GLU A 224 -1.10 0.49 21.16
N ILE A 225 -1.80 -0.09 20.18
CA ILE A 225 -1.29 -0.21 18.80
C ILE A 225 -1.03 1.18 18.21
N LEU A 226 -1.97 2.13 18.36
CA LEU A 226 -1.80 3.50 17.90
C LEU A 226 -0.61 4.19 18.57
N SER A 227 -0.50 4.11 19.90
CA SER A 227 0.59 4.72 20.65
C SER A 227 1.96 4.21 20.18
N VAL A 228 2.07 2.91 19.96
CA VAL A 228 3.30 2.30 19.46
C VAL A 228 3.58 2.72 18.03
N LEU A 229 2.56 2.74 17.16
CA LEU A 229 2.72 3.17 15.77
C LEU A 229 3.24 4.61 15.69
N VAL A 230 2.69 5.52 16.50
CA VAL A 230 3.16 6.90 16.63
C VAL A 230 4.62 6.94 17.06
N GLN A 231 5.00 6.18 18.09
CA GLN A 231 6.37 6.13 18.58
C GLN A 231 7.35 5.59 17.53
N VAL A 232 6.97 4.54 16.80
CA VAL A 232 7.78 3.95 15.72
C VAL A 232 7.95 4.95 14.59
N CYS A 233 6.88 5.65 14.18
CA CYS A 233 6.95 6.66 13.12
C CYS A 233 7.80 7.87 13.53
N ARG A 234 7.73 8.31 14.79
CA ARG A 234 8.61 9.34 15.37
C ARG A 234 10.09 8.91 15.28
N ARG A 235 10.41 7.71 15.75
CA ARG A 235 11.78 7.14 15.71
C ARG A 235 12.32 7.02 14.28
N ASN A 236 11.44 6.73 13.33
CA ASN A 236 11.79 6.61 11.92
C ASN A 236 11.85 7.96 11.19
N HIS A 237 11.58 9.09 11.85
CA HIS A 237 11.51 10.42 11.21
C HIS A 237 10.44 10.55 10.12
N VAL A 238 9.34 9.79 10.22
CA VAL A 238 8.20 9.87 9.26
C VAL A 238 7.49 11.23 9.35
N PHE A 239 7.64 11.99 10.43
CA PHE A 239 6.97 13.29 10.63
C PHE A 239 7.92 14.49 10.49
N TYR A 240 9.09 14.30 9.87
CA TYR A 240 10.12 15.33 9.77
C TYR A 240 10.66 15.40 8.35
N TYR A 241 10.40 16.51 7.66
CA TYR A 241 10.67 16.63 6.21
C TYR A 241 12.13 16.34 5.80
N PRO A 242 13.17 16.89 6.47
CA PRO A 242 14.54 16.51 6.14
C PRO A 242 14.80 15.01 6.31
N GLY A 243 14.22 14.39 7.35
CA GLY A 243 14.33 12.93 7.57
C GLY A 243 13.53 12.10 6.56
N MET A 244 12.48 12.64 5.97
CA MET A 244 11.79 12.03 4.83
C MET A 244 12.70 12.03 3.60
N LEU A 245 13.34 13.17 3.30
CA LEU A 245 14.23 13.33 2.13
C LEU A 245 15.52 12.51 2.24
N GLU A 246 16.06 12.34 3.45
CA GLU A 246 17.24 11.49 3.69
C GLU A 246 17.07 10.05 3.18
N ARG A 247 15.84 9.58 3.02
CA ARG A 247 15.52 8.24 2.52
C ARG A 247 15.67 8.10 1.00
N TYR A 248 15.78 9.22 0.29
CA TYR A 248 15.83 9.26 -1.17
C TYR A 248 17.11 9.90 -1.69
N GLN A 249 18.18 9.93 -0.88
CA GLN A 249 19.47 10.52 -1.29
C GLN A 249 20.07 9.84 -2.53
N ASP A 250 19.79 8.54 -2.71
CA ASP A 250 20.30 7.72 -3.81
C ASP A 250 19.26 7.47 -4.92
N VAL A 251 18.20 8.28 -4.97
CA VAL A 251 17.09 8.15 -5.91
C VAL A 251 17.08 9.33 -6.88
N ASP A 252 17.21 9.06 -8.18
CA ASP A 252 17.28 10.11 -9.20
C ASP A 252 15.90 10.59 -9.69
N SER A 253 14.82 9.86 -9.38
CA SER A 253 13.49 10.22 -9.85
C SER A 253 12.72 11.14 -8.91
N MET A 254 12.58 12.39 -9.35
CA MET A 254 11.75 13.41 -8.70
C MET A 254 10.32 12.94 -8.43
N ALA A 255 9.71 12.23 -9.38
CA ALA A 255 8.31 11.84 -9.30
C ALA A 255 8.02 11.00 -8.06
N CYS A 256 8.98 10.20 -7.59
CA CYS A 256 8.69 9.40 -6.41
C CYS A 256 9.63 9.47 -5.23
N ILE A 257 10.63 10.36 -5.29
CA ILE A 257 10.88 11.20 -4.13
C ILE A 257 9.57 11.89 -3.69
N TRP A 258 8.86 12.53 -4.63
CA TRP A 258 7.62 13.27 -4.33
C TRP A 258 6.52 12.37 -3.77
N ILE A 259 6.13 11.28 -4.46
CA ILE A 259 5.12 10.33 -3.93
C ILE A 259 5.54 9.83 -2.55
N GLY A 260 6.81 9.47 -2.35
CA GLY A 260 7.28 8.94 -1.08
C GLY A 260 7.12 9.92 0.08
N VAL A 261 7.47 11.18 -0.15
CA VAL A 261 7.26 12.29 0.79
C VAL A 261 5.76 12.49 1.06
N GLU A 262 4.93 12.52 0.02
CA GLU A 262 3.48 12.66 0.12
C GLU A 262 2.83 11.48 0.88
N GLU A 263 3.25 10.24 0.64
CA GLU A 263 2.76 9.06 1.37
C GLU A 263 3.03 9.20 2.87
N MET A 264 4.23 9.63 3.25
CA MET A 264 4.60 9.87 4.65
C MET A 264 3.81 11.03 5.26
N GLY A 265 3.66 12.13 4.52
CA GLY A 265 2.91 13.30 4.97
C GLY A 265 1.44 12.98 5.21
N ARG A 266 0.79 12.30 4.25
CA ARG A 266 -0.61 11.86 4.34
C ARG A 266 -0.82 10.82 5.44
N LEU A 267 0.11 9.88 5.60
CA LEU A 267 0.13 8.95 6.74
C LEU A 267 0.18 9.71 8.07
N GLY A 268 1.06 10.71 8.19
CA GLY A 268 1.20 11.52 9.41
C GLY A 268 -0.03 12.34 9.74
N LEU A 269 -0.64 13.00 8.75
CA LEU A 269 -1.89 13.73 8.96
C LEU A 269 -3.05 12.81 9.34
N ALA A 270 -3.16 11.64 8.70
CA ALA A 270 -4.23 10.69 9.00
C ALA A 270 -4.08 10.15 10.42
N MET A 271 -2.84 9.88 10.84
CA MET A 271 -2.51 9.45 12.20
C MET A 271 -2.78 10.56 13.23
N TYR A 272 -2.51 11.82 12.91
CA TYR A 272 -2.88 12.96 13.75
C TYR A 272 -4.40 13.07 13.91
N LYS A 273 -5.16 12.91 12.82
CA LYS A 273 -6.63 12.94 12.88
C LYS A 273 -7.18 11.83 13.77
N VAL A 274 -6.69 10.59 13.61
CA VAL A 274 -7.05 9.47 14.50
C VAL A 274 -6.67 9.78 15.96
N SER A 275 -5.48 10.32 16.20
CA SER A 275 -5.00 10.72 17.53
C SER A 275 -5.91 11.80 18.16
N SER A 276 -6.31 12.81 17.38
CA SER A 276 -7.19 13.89 17.82
C SER A 276 -8.58 13.37 18.19
N LEU A 277 -9.16 12.49 17.37
CA LEU A 277 -10.44 11.84 17.65
C LEU A 277 -10.40 11.04 18.96
N CYS A 278 -9.27 10.36 19.25
CA CYS A 278 -9.09 9.62 20.49
C CYS A 278 -8.85 10.51 21.72
N ARG A 279 -8.25 11.71 21.54
CA ARG A 279 -7.94 12.65 22.64
C ARG A 279 -9.20 13.31 23.22
N ALA A 280 -10.22 13.54 22.39
CA ALA A 280 -11.50 14.12 22.82
C ALA A 280 -12.21 13.32 23.94
N GLY A 281 -11.75 12.11 24.28
CA GLY A 281 -12.28 11.24 25.31
C GLY A 281 -11.42 10.98 26.57
N LYS A 282 -10.17 11.47 26.68
CA LYS A 282 -9.24 11.10 27.79
C LYS A 282 -8.59 12.31 28.50
N LEU A 283 -8.20 12.12 29.76
CA LEU A 283 -7.51 13.11 30.62
C LEU A 283 -6.03 13.33 30.22
N GLU A 284 -5.51 14.49 30.64
CA GLU A 284 -4.21 15.13 30.31
C GLU A 284 -2.96 14.23 30.34
N ASP A 285 -2.93 13.16 31.14
CA ASP A 285 -1.73 12.32 31.33
C ASP A 285 -1.40 11.37 30.15
N THR A 286 -2.27 11.33 29.12
CA THR A 286 -2.07 10.47 27.92
C THR A 286 -1.67 11.25 26.67
N GLU A 287 -1.51 12.58 26.76
CA GLU A 287 -1.31 13.45 25.60
C GLU A 287 0.03 13.22 24.88
N ASP A 288 1.08 12.84 25.62
CA ASP A 288 2.44 12.69 25.08
C ASP A 288 2.60 11.42 24.20
N ARG A 289 1.71 10.44 24.40
CA ARG A 289 1.69 9.17 23.66
C ARG A 289 1.03 9.26 22.29
N LEU A 290 0.24 10.31 22.06
CA LEU A 290 -0.50 10.53 20.82
C LEU A 290 0.14 11.63 19.98
N LEU A 291 -0.09 11.57 18.68
CA LEU A 291 0.48 12.55 17.77
C LEU A 291 -0.21 13.91 17.97
N GLN A 292 0.59 14.96 18.11
CA GLN A 292 0.15 16.35 18.17
C GLN A 292 0.44 17.05 16.84
N LEU A 293 -0.21 18.19 16.61
CA LEU A 293 -0.02 18.94 15.37
C LEU A 293 1.40 19.52 15.28
N SER A 294 1.98 19.87 16.43
CA SER A 294 3.37 20.31 16.60
C SER A 294 4.40 19.26 16.16
N ASP A 295 4.05 17.96 16.19
CA ASP A 295 4.93 16.88 15.76
C ASP A 295 5.09 16.81 14.23
N LEU A 296 4.12 17.35 13.47
CA LEU A 296 4.09 17.29 12.01
C LEU A 296 4.96 18.42 11.39
N ARG A 297 6.25 18.14 11.26
CA ARG A 297 7.27 19.09 10.78
C ARG A 297 7.58 18.87 9.30
N PHE A 298 6.57 19.07 8.46
CA PHE A 298 6.64 18.99 7.00
C PHE A 298 5.59 19.94 6.37
N PRO A 299 5.74 20.31 5.08
CA PRO A 299 4.76 21.14 4.39
C PRO A 299 3.39 20.46 4.30
N VAL A 300 2.33 21.24 4.11
CA VAL A 300 1.00 20.71 3.80
C VAL A 300 1.10 19.88 2.51
N PRO A 301 0.53 18.64 2.44
CA PRO A 301 0.54 17.84 1.23
C PRO A 301 -0.16 18.53 0.08
N ASP A 302 0.27 18.17 -1.11
CA ASP A 302 -0.21 18.76 -2.35
C ASP A 302 -1.68 18.43 -2.65
N SER A 303 -2.21 19.07 -3.69
CA SER A 303 -3.61 18.95 -4.10
C SER A 303 -4.00 17.50 -4.39
N ARG A 304 -5.28 17.17 -4.18
CA ARG A 304 -5.83 15.84 -4.52
C ARG A 304 -5.63 15.50 -5.99
N SER A 305 -5.72 16.49 -6.88
CA SER A 305 -5.48 16.31 -8.30
C SER A 305 -4.07 15.80 -8.60
N LEU A 306 -3.05 16.32 -7.90
CA LEU A 306 -1.68 15.82 -8.01
C LEU A 306 -1.57 14.41 -7.43
N TRP A 307 -2.19 14.16 -6.28
CA TRP A 307 -2.15 12.86 -5.61
C TRP A 307 -2.86 11.73 -6.35
N ASP A 308 -3.92 12.04 -7.09
CA ASP A 308 -4.68 11.06 -7.86
C ASP A 308 -4.20 10.96 -9.33
N ALA A 309 -3.09 11.61 -9.67
CA ALA A 309 -2.49 11.54 -11.00
C ALA A 309 -2.20 10.09 -11.38
N LYS A 310 -2.56 9.70 -12.61
CA LYS A 310 -2.54 8.30 -13.06
C LYS A 310 -1.19 7.90 -13.66
N SER A 311 -0.33 8.87 -13.95
CA SER A 311 0.98 8.63 -14.58
C SER A 311 1.98 9.75 -14.25
N ASP A 312 3.28 9.45 -14.36
CA ASP A 312 4.35 10.44 -14.18
C ASP A 312 4.25 11.61 -15.16
N MET A 313 3.76 11.35 -16.38
CA MET A 313 3.50 12.38 -17.38
C MET A 313 2.40 13.34 -16.95
N GLU A 314 1.29 12.80 -16.43
CA GLU A 314 0.18 13.60 -15.90
C GLU A 314 0.63 14.40 -14.67
N LEU A 315 1.35 13.76 -13.73
CA LEU A 315 1.92 14.41 -12.55
C LEU A 315 2.85 15.57 -12.96
N SER A 316 3.75 15.33 -13.92
CA SER A 316 4.68 16.36 -14.42
C SER A 316 3.95 17.54 -15.07
N GLN A 317 2.87 17.28 -15.82
CA GLN A 317 2.06 18.34 -16.42
C GLN A 317 1.33 19.16 -15.35
N LEU A 318 0.76 18.51 -14.34
CA LEU A 318 0.06 19.18 -13.25
C LEU A 318 1.02 20.03 -12.41
N LEU A 319 2.21 19.51 -12.09
CA LEU A 319 3.26 20.26 -11.37
C LEU A 319 3.71 21.51 -12.16
N GLN A 320 3.82 21.43 -13.49
CA GLN A 320 4.13 22.59 -14.34
C GLN A 320 3.02 23.66 -14.31
N LEU A 321 1.75 23.22 -14.25
CA LEU A 321 0.60 24.12 -14.17
C LEU A 321 0.51 24.82 -12.80
N GLU A 322 0.80 24.11 -11.71
CA GLU A 322 0.77 24.65 -10.34
C GLU A 322 1.99 25.53 -10.03
N ALA A 323 3.20 25.18 -10.49
CA ALA A 323 4.38 26.03 -10.39
C ALA A 323 4.23 27.39 -11.12
N GLY A 324 3.34 27.45 -12.11
CA GLY A 324 2.93 28.69 -12.76
C GLY A 324 2.06 29.59 -11.87
N ARG A 325 1.35 29.03 -10.89
CA ARG A 325 0.47 29.76 -9.94
C ARG A 325 1.21 30.17 -8.66
N GLU A 326 2.16 29.38 -8.17
CA GLU A 326 2.85 29.61 -6.89
C GLU A 326 3.91 30.71 -6.88
N ARG A 327 4.38 31.19 -8.05
CA ARG A 327 5.31 32.34 -8.15
C ARG A 327 4.76 33.65 -7.53
N LEU A 328 3.52 33.65 -7.04
CA LEU A 328 2.86 34.78 -6.41
C LEU A 328 2.78 34.69 -4.86
N ALA A 329 3.21 33.59 -4.24
CA ALA A 329 3.04 33.39 -2.79
C ALA A 329 4.19 32.59 -2.14
N ALA A 330 5.36 33.20 -1.96
CA ALA A 330 6.50 32.52 -1.33
C ALA A 330 6.85 33.08 0.07
N SER A 331 6.74 32.21 1.07
CA SER A 331 7.62 32.18 2.26
C SER A 331 7.63 30.74 2.82
N ASP A 332 8.74 30.04 2.61
CA ASP A 332 8.86 28.56 2.72
C ASP A 332 8.63 27.95 4.13
N MET A 333 8.62 28.76 5.20
CA MET A 333 8.26 28.26 6.55
C MET A 333 6.81 28.53 6.94
N ALA A 334 6.11 29.41 6.22
CA ALA A 334 4.71 29.70 6.46
C ALA A 334 3.78 28.54 6.06
N ASN A 335 4.27 27.61 5.23
CA ASN A 335 3.51 26.47 4.69
C ASN A 335 3.65 25.17 5.51
N TRP A 336 4.37 25.19 6.64
CA TRP A 336 4.52 24.00 7.49
C TRP A 336 3.23 23.73 8.28
N ILE A 337 2.83 22.47 8.39
CA ILE A 337 1.61 22.08 9.12
C ILE A 337 1.67 22.50 10.59
N SER A 338 2.82 22.28 11.24
CA SER A 338 3.05 22.67 12.64
C SER A 338 2.90 24.17 12.89
N VAL A 339 3.08 25.01 11.87
CA VAL A 339 2.96 26.47 11.92
C VAL A 339 1.56 26.94 11.50
N CYS A 340 0.96 26.28 10.50
CA CYS A 340 -0.41 26.54 10.01
C CYS A 340 -1.51 26.12 10.98
N GLY A 341 -1.16 25.43 12.07
CA GLY A 341 -2.12 24.73 12.93
C GLY A 341 -3.26 25.57 13.48
N LYS A 342 -3.06 26.87 13.73
CA LYS A 342 -4.12 27.79 14.20
C LYS A 342 -5.21 28.05 13.14
N ALA A 343 -4.88 27.97 11.85
CA ALA A 343 -5.86 28.07 10.76
C ALA A 343 -6.55 26.72 10.48
N LEU A 344 -5.86 25.60 10.72
CA LEU A 344 -6.37 24.24 10.52
C LEU A 344 -7.32 23.78 11.63
N GLU A 345 -7.16 24.30 12.86
CA GLU A 345 -8.06 24.04 13.99
C GLU A 345 -9.33 24.91 13.95
N SER A 346 -9.30 26.06 13.26
CA SER A 346 -10.42 27.01 13.15
C SER A 346 -11.19 26.92 11.83
N GLY A 347 -10.57 26.37 10.78
CA GLY A 347 -11.19 26.07 9.50
C GLY A 347 -11.84 24.69 9.50
N SER A 348 -13.14 24.66 9.23
CA SER A 348 -13.92 23.49 8.78
C SER A 348 -13.09 22.45 8.02
N GLU A 349 -13.46 21.18 8.17
CA GLU A 349 -13.02 19.90 7.55
C GLU A 349 -12.53 19.90 6.07
N ARG A 350 -12.48 21.06 5.41
CA ARG A 350 -12.09 21.36 4.04
C ARG A 350 -10.61 21.23 3.72
N TRP A 351 -9.70 21.16 4.68
CA TRP A 351 -8.27 20.96 4.37
C TRP A 351 -7.95 19.54 3.90
N TRP A 352 -8.90 18.61 4.05
CA TRP A 352 -8.85 17.23 3.55
C TRP A 352 -9.53 17.02 2.19
N LEU A 353 -10.33 17.99 1.71
CA LEU A 353 -11.19 17.82 0.54
C LEU A 353 -10.45 18.16 -0.76
#